data_AF-A0A916I416-F1
#
_entry.id   AF-A0A916I416-F1
#
_cell.length_a   1.000
_cell.length_b   1.000
_cell.length_c   1.000
_cell.angle_alpha   90.00
_cell.angle_beta   90.00
_cell.angle_gamma   90.00
#
_symmetry.space_group_name_H-M   'P 1'
#
loop_
_entity.id
_entity.type
_entity.pdbx_description
1 polymer ?
#
loop_
_entity_poly.entity_id
_entity_poly.type
_entity_poly.pdbx_seq_one_letter_code
_entity_poly.pdbx_strand_id
1 'polypeptide(L)'
;MSGFNPLAPARLVSCIRWCTGFVLGGLLLAACGNKDATPAAGASAGPPPPPVGVVSVEPRDVGLVTELPGRLEASRVAQVRARAAGILHKRLFREGSDVKAGQALFEIDA
;
A
#
# COMPACT_ATOMS: atom_id res chain seq x y z
N MET A 1 0.51 -73.59 -81.37
CA MET A 1 -0.14 -74.91 -81.29
C MET A 1 -0.59 -75.11 -79.85
N SER A 2 -1.80 -75.46 -79.45
CA SER A 2 -2.98 -75.99 -80.14
C SER A 2 -4.16 -75.99 -79.14
N GLY A 3 -5.29 -75.40 -79.55
CA GLY A 3 -6.66 -75.73 -79.12
C GLY A 3 -7.09 -75.33 -77.70
N PHE A 4 -8.38 -75.13 -77.40
CA PHE A 4 -9.60 -74.82 -78.15
C PHE A 4 -10.67 -74.55 -77.05
N ASN A 5 -11.56 -73.58 -77.26
CA ASN A 5 -12.77 -73.21 -76.48
C ASN A 5 -13.67 -74.43 -76.15
N PRO A 6 -14.73 -74.43 -75.27
CA PRO A 6 -15.77 -73.37 -75.17
C PRO A 6 -16.63 -73.19 -73.86
N LEU A 7 -17.34 -72.04 -73.79
CA LEU A 7 -18.75 -71.79 -73.36
C LEU A 7 -19.26 -71.92 -71.89
N ALA A 8 -19.47 -70.74 -71.24
CA ALA A 8 -20.69 -70.22 -70.56
C ALA A 8 -21.31 -70.91 -69.30
N PRO A 9 -22.34 -70.34 -68.62
CA PRO A 9 -22.37 -69.07 -67.86
C PRO A 9 -22.94 -69.25 -66.42
N ALA A 10 -22.21 -68.88 -65.37
CA ALA A 10 -22.73 -68.96 -63.97
C ALA A 10 -22.57 -67.65 -63.17
N ARG A 11 -22.53 -66.50 -63.86
CA ARG A 11 -22.23 -65.18 -63.26
C ARG A 11 -23.44 -64.39 -62.73
N LEU A 12 -24.64 -64.96 -62.70
CA LEU A 12 -25.86 -64.17 -62.45
C LEU A 12 -26.47 -64.28 -61.04
N VAL A 13 -26.01 -65.19 -60.16
CA VAL A 13 -26.66 -65.43 -58.85
C VAL A 13 -25.86 -64.89 -57.66
N SER A 14 -24.59 -64.54 -57.83
CA SER A 14 -23.70 -64.13 -56.72
C SER A 14 -23.78 -62.65 -56.33
N CYS A 15 -24.44 -61.79 -57.12
CA CYS A 15 -24.45 -60.34 -56.93
C CYS A 15 -25.51 -59.84 -55.92
N ILE A 16 -26.59 -60.61 -55.70
CA ILE A 16 -27.70 -60.22 -54.82
C ILE A 16 -27.46 -60.54 -53.33
N ARG A 17 -26.53 -61.46 -53.02
CA ARG A 17 -26.18 -61.83 -51.63
C ARG A 17 -25.19 -60.85 -50.97
N TRP A 18 -24.51 -59.99 -51.75
CA TRP A 18 -23.44 -59.12 -51.25
C TRP A 18 -23.90 -57.71 -50.85
N CYS A 19 -25.08 -57.27 -51.30
CA CYS A 19 -25.61 -55.93 -51.02
C CYS A 19 -26.31 -55.80 -49.65
N THR A 20 -26.83 -56.89 -49.08
CA THR A 20 -27.53 -56.85 -47.78
C THR A 20 -26.60 -56.88 -46.56
N GLY A 21 -25.32 -57.25 -46.72
CA GLY A 21 -24.33 -57.22 -45.63
C GLY A 21 -23.70 -55.84 -45.39
N PHE A 22 -23.63 -54.99 -46.42
CA PHE A 22 -22.90 -53.71 -46.35
C PHE A 22 -23.71 -52.57 -45.70
N VAL A 23 -25.05 -52.64 -45.75
CA VAL A 23 -25.94 -51.62 -45.18
C VAL A 23 -26.07 -51.74 -43.66
N LEU A 24 -25.92 -52.94 -43.09
CA LEU A 24 -26.02 -53.15 -41.63
C LEU A 24 -24.72 -52.77 -40.88
N GLY A 25 -23.56 -52.83 -41.54
CA GLY A 25 -22.28 -52.42 -40.97
C GLY A 25 -22.06 -50.91 -40.92
N GLY A 26 -22.63 -50.15 -41.87
CA GLY A 26 -22.51 -48.69 -41.91
C GLY A 26 -23.27 -47.96 -40.79
N LEU A 27 -24.37 -48.54 -40.29
CA LEU A 27 -25.19 -47.93 -39.24
C LEU A 27 -24.50 -47.94 -37.86
N LEU A 28 -23.56 -48.87 -37.63
CA LEU A 28 -22.83 -48.99 -36.37
C LEU A 28 -21.62 -48.03 -36.27
N LEU A 29 -21.04 -47.60 -37.41
CA LEU A 29 -19.93 -46.63 -37.42
C LEU A 29 -20.38 -45.16 -37.38
N ALA A 30 -21.63 -44.86 -37.71
CA ALA A 30 -22.18 -43.49 -37.60
C ALA A 30 -22.62 -43.10 -36.16
N ALA A 31 -22.56 -44.03 -35.20
CA ALA A 31 -22.92 -43.78 -33.79
C ALA A 31 -21.73 -43.43 -32.88
N CYS A 32 -20.49 -43.45 -33.39
CA CYS A 32 -19.28 -43.07 -32.64
C CYS A 32 -18.58 -41.82 -33.21
N GLY A 33 -19.27 -41.02 -34.03
CA GLY A 33 -18.73 -39.80 -34.62
C GLY A 33 -19.63 -38.60 -34.39
N ASN A 34 -19.23 -37.77 -33.41
CA ASN A 34 -19.60 -36.36 -33.20
C ASN A 34 -20.88 -36.07 -32.40
N LYS A 35 -20.67 -35.66 -31.13
CA LYS A 35 -21.24 -34.45 -30.50
C LYS A 35 -20.53 -34.17 -29.16
N ASP A 36 -20.27 -32.88 -28.96
CA ASP A 36 -19.87 -32.18 -27.72
C ASP A 36 -18.37 -32.16 -27.35
N ALA A 37 -17.65 -31.30 -28.08
CA ALA A 37 -16.50 -30.60 -27.53
C ALA A 37 -16.97 -29.73 -26.34
N THR A 38 -16.93 -30.32 -25.15
CA THR A 38 -16.95 -29.58 -23.89
C THR A 38 -15.64 -28.77 -23.83
N PRO A 39 -15.64 -27.45 -23.66
CA PRO A 39 -14.42 -26.76 -23.29
C PRO A 39 -13.99 -27.31 -21.94
N ALA A 40 -12.80 -27.90 -21.89
CA ALA A 40 -12.18 -28.38 -20.67
C ALA A 40 -12.30 -27.32 -19.57
N ALA A 41 -12.96 -27.68 -18.46
CA ALA A 41 -12.82 -27.00 -17.20
C ALA A 41 -11.33 -27.08 -16.80
N GLY A 42 -10.62 -25.98 -16.98
CA GLY A 42 -9.16 -25.95 -16.91
C GLY A 42 -8.60 -24.56 -16.65
N ALA A 43 -9.12 -23.89 -15.62
CA ALA A 43 -8.40 -22.84 -14.92
C ALA A 43 -8.97 -22.77 -13.50
N SER A 44 -8.27 -23.34 -12.53
CA SER A 44 -8.49 -23.00 -11.13
C SER A 44 -8.12 -21.53 -10.95
N ALA A 45 -9.09 -20.64 -11.14
CA ALA A 45 -8.99 -19.28 -10.64
C ALA A 45 -8.91 -19.41 -9.12
N GLY A 46 -7.72 -19.16 -8.56
CA GLY A 46 -7.55 -19.06 -7.12
C GLY A 46 -8.51 -18.01 -6.54
N PRO A 47 -8.78 -18.04 -5.22
CA PRO A 47 -9.63 -17.05 -4.58
C PRO A 47 -9.22 -15.62 -4.98
N PRO A 48 -10.19 -14.71 -5.23
CA PRO A 48 -9.86 -13.35 -5.61
C PRO A 48 -8.96 -12.72 -4.53
N PRO A 49 -7.97 -11.90 -4.92
CA PRO A 49 -7.10 -11.23 -3.96
C PRO A 49 -7.92 -10.46 -2.92
N PRO A 50 -7.56 -10.54 -1.63
CA PRO A 50 -8.26 -9.81 -0.60
C PRO A 50 -8.15 -8.30 -0.85
N PRO A 51 -9.22 -7.52 -0.62
CA PRO A 51 -9.18 -6.07 -0.77
C PRO A 51 -8.21 -5.46 0.25
N VAL A 52 -7.41 -4.49 -0.21
CA VAL A 52 -6.47 -3.74 0.64
C VAL A 52 -6.79 -2.26 0.60
N GLY A 53 -6.62 -1.60 1.75
CA GLY A 53 -6.63 -0.14 1.82
C GLY A 53 -5.24 0.39 1.46
N VAL A 54 -5.18 1.37 0.56
CA VAL A 54 -3.95 2.10 0.23
C VAL A 54 -4.09 3.56 0.64
N VAL A 55 -2.98 4.16 1.06
CA VAL A 55 -2.89 5.60 1.29
C VAL A 55 -1.67 6.13 0.54
N SER A 56 -1.82 7.27 -0.12
CA SER A 56 -0.70 7.97 -0.75
C SER A 56 0.03 8.79 0.28
N VAL A 57 1.36 8.68 0.33
CA VAL A 57 2.21 9.44 1.25
C VAL A 57 2.97 10.48 0.45
N GLU A 58 2.93 11.74 0.91
CA GLU A 58 3.71 12.83 0.35
C GLU A 58 4.79 13.28 1.34
N PRO A 59 6.03 13.56 0.88
CA PRO A 59 7.05 14.15 1.72
C PRO A 59 6.60 15.53 2.20
N ARG A 60 6.74 15.76 3.51
CA ARG A 60 6.52 17.07 4.11
C ARG A 60 7.59 17.32 5.17
N ASP A 61 7.98 18.57 5.28
CA ASP A 61 8.83 18.99 6.38
C ASP A 61 8.03 18.98 7.69
N VAL A 62 8.66 18.44 8.73
CA VAL A 62 8.10 18.41 10.08
C VAL A 62 9.19 18.88 11.04
N GLY A 63 8.91 19.98 11.74
CA GLY A 63 9.82 20.50 12.76
C GLY A 63 9.81 19.63 14.01
N LEU A 64 10.99 19.37 14.57
CA LEU A 64 11.12 18.80 15.91
C LEU A 64 11.12 19.94 16.92
N VAL A 65 10.10 20.00 17.76
CA VAL A 65 9.99 20.98 18.84
C VAL A 65 10.34 20.30 20.15
N THR A 66 11.15 20.96 20.97
CA THR A 66 11.45 20.54 22.34
C THR A 66 11.07 21.66 23.28
N GLU A 67 10.22 21.36 24.25
CA GLU A 67 9.80 22.31 25.29
C GLU A 67 10.77 22.20 26.47
N LEU A 68 11.42 23.31 26.82
CA LEU A 68 12.32 23.38 27.96
C LEU A 68 11.88 24.50 28.92
N PRO A 69 11.77 24.22 30.23
CA PRO A 69 11.48 25.25 31.20
C PRO A 69 12.68 26.18 31.36
N GLY A 70 12.42 27.47 31.55
CA GLY A 70 13.44 28.49 31.81
C GLY A 70 12.91 29.59 32.72
N ARG A 71 13.83 30.25 33.42
CA ARG A 71 13.54 31.46 34.22
C ARG A 71 14.45 32.59 33.76
N LEU A 72 13.89 33.79 33.71
CA LEU A 72 14.65 34.99 33.41
C LEU A 72 15.30 35.53 34.67
N GLU A 73 16.54 35.97 34.54
CA GLU A 73 17.31 36.61 35.59
C GLU A 73 17.90 37.93 35.07
N ALA A 74 18.10 38.90 35.97
CA ALA A 74 18.70 40.17 35.60
C ALA A 74 20.18 39.97 35.22
N SER A 75 20.63 40.66 34.17
CA SER A 75 22.05 40.60 33.75
C SER A 75 23.00 41.15 34.82
N ARG A 76 22.52 42.07 35.65
CA ARG A 76 23.23 42.61 36.82
C ARG A 76 22.22 42.86 37.94
N VAL A 77 22.60 42.49 39.15
CA VAL A 77 21.84 42.77 40.37
C VAL A 77 22.73 43.53 41.34
N ALA A 78 22.27 44.70 41.79
CA ALA A 78 22.98 45.48 42.79
C ALA A 78 22.12 45.55 44.07
N GLN A 79 22.66 45.04 45.17
CA GLN A 79 22.02 45.15 46.49
C GLN A 79 22.57 46.39 47.21
N VAL A 80 21.70 47.35 47.50
CA VAL A 80 22.07 48.53 48.28
C VAL A 80 22.03 48.16 49.76
N ARG A 81 23.19 48.22 50.42
CA ARG A 81 23.33 47.96 51.86
C ARG A 81 23.99 49.15 52.53
N ALA A 82 23.54 49.49 53.74
CA ALA A 82 24.19 50.52 54.55
C ALA A 82 25.61 50.07 54.93
N ARG A 83 26.57 51.00 54.84
CA ARG A 83 27.98 50.76 55.21
C ARG A 83 28.38 51.42 56.53
N ALA A 84 27.53 52.30 57.06
CA ALA A 84 27.71 52.99 58.33
C ALA A 84 26.46 52.76 59.20
N ALA A 85 26.63 52.84 60.51
CA ALA A 85 25.53 52.88 61.47
C ALA A 85 24.88 54.27 61.43
N GLY A 86 23.58 54.35 61.72
CA GLY A 86 22.85 55.60 61.66
C GLY A 86 21.35 55.41 61.50
N ILE A 87 20.60 56.52 61.59
CA ILE A 87 19.15 56.55 61.35
C ILE A 87 18.90 56.98 59.89
N LEU A 88 18.01 56.27 59.19
CA LEU A 88 17.56 56.68 57.85
C LEU A 88 16.71 57.95 57.95
N HIS A 89 17.22 59.05 57.41
CA HIS A 89 16.50 60.34 57.38
C HIS A 89 15.60 60.45 56.16
N LYS A 90 16.14 60.18 54.97
CA LYS A 90 15.41 60.45 53.72
C LYS A 90 15.76 59.48 52.58
N ARG A 91 14.75 59.21 51.75
CA ARG A 91 14.90 58.58 50.42
C ARG A 91 14.95 59.66 49.35
N LEU A 92 15.98 59.61 48.50
CA LEU A 92 16.29 60.64 47.51
C LEU A 92 15.94 60.25 46.06
N PHE A 93 15.19 59.15 45.88
CA PHE A 93 14.74 58.67 44.57
C PHE A 93 13.26 58.27 44.59
N ARG A 94 12.68 58.13 43.39
CA ARG A 94 11.33 57.62 43.20
C ARG A 94 11.38 56.12 42.95
N GLU A 95 10.51 55.35 43.60
CA GLU A 95 10.45 53.91 43.35
C GLU A 95 10.09 53.60 41.89
N GLY A 96 10.73 52.57 41.36
CA GLY A 96 10.54 52.12 39.98
C GLY A 96 11.20 53.00 38.92
N SER A 97 11.89 54.10 39.29
CA SER A 97 12.65 54.90 38.34
C SER A 97 14.07 54.38 38.16
N ASP A 98 14.64 54.60 36.97
CA ASP A 98 16.06 54.41 36.74
C ASP A 98 16.91 55.38 37.57
N VAL A 99 18.07 54.91 38.02
CA VAL A 99 19.04 55.68 38.80
C VAL A 99 20.41 55.64 38.13
N LYS A 100 21.17 56.74 38.24
CA LYS A 100 22.51 56.83 37.66
C LYS A 100 23.57 56.35 38.65
N ALA A 101 24.71 55.91 38.12
CA ALA A 101 25.87 55.59 38.96
C ALA A 101 26.29 56.82 39.79
N GLY A 102 26.53 56.61 41.09
CA GLY A 102 26.91 57.67 42.03
C GLY A 102 25.76 58.58 42.49
N GLN A 103 24.53 58.38 41.99
CA GLN A 103 23.37 59.12 42.46
C GLN A 103 23.08 58.79 43.94
N ALA A 104 22.91 59.82 44.77
CA ALA A 104 22.52 59.64 46.16
C ALA A 104 21.13 59.00 46.25
N LEU A 105 21.03 57.88 46.97
CA LEU A 105 19.78 57.12 47.12
C LEU A 105 19.14 57.32 48.50
N PHE A 106 19.96 57.38 49.54
CA PHE A 106 19.53 57.52 50.93
C PHE A 106 20.41 58.49 51.69
N GLU A 107 19.81 59.19 52.63
CA GLU A 107 20.48 60.05 53.61
C GLU A 107 20.40 59.36 54.98
N ILE A 108 21.55 59.17 55.62
CA ILE A 108 21.71 58.47 56.90
C ILE A 108 22.41 59.43 57.86
N ASP A 109 21.88 59.57 59.07
CA ASP A 109 22.53 60.34 60.15
C ASP A 109 23.76 59.62 60.68
N ALA A 110 24.79 60.38 61.07
CA ALA A 110 26.03 59.81 61.61
C ALA A 110 25.96 59.60 63.13
#